data_AF-A0A8D2AX03-F1
#
_entry.id   AF-A0A8D2AX03-F1
#
_cell.length_a   1.000
_cell.length_b   1.000
_cell.length_c   1.000
_cell.angle_alpha   90.00
_cell.angle_beta   90.00
_cell.angle_gamma   90.00
#
_symmetry.space_group_name_H-M   'P 1'
#
loop_
_entity.id
_entity.type
_entity.pdbx_description
1 polymer ?
#
loop_
_entity_poly.entity_id
_entity_poly.type
_entity_poly.pdbx_seq_one_letter_code
_entity_poly.pdbx_strand_id
1 'polypeptide(L)' 'MMCSEQVQDFTNCCKDSGILMVVKCQEENSALKQCLTAYYSDPVFYEECKMEYLKEREEFRKTGIPTKKRLQKLPISM' A
#
# COMPACT_ATOMS: atom_id res chain seq x y z
N MET A 1 5.70 -2.41 -9.51
CA MET A 1 4.83 -2.17 -8.33
C MET A 1 5.51 -1.11 -7.50
N MET A 2 4.81 -0.13 -6.94
CA MET A 2 5.49 0.98 -6.22
C MET A 2 6.25 0.45 -5.01
N CYS A 3 7.43 1.03 -4.75
CA CYS A 3 8.34 0.62 -3.70
C CYS A 3 8.73 -0.88 -3.74
N SER A 4 8.70 -1.53 -4.91
CA SER A 4 8.93 -2.99 -5.00
C SER A 4 10.31 -3.43 -4.54
N GLU A 5 11.33 -2.59 -4.74
CA GLU A 5 12.69 -2.84 -4.29
C GLU A 5 12.77 -2.80 -2.75
N GLN A 6 12.27 -1.73 -2.13
CA GLN A 6 12.24 -1.58 -0.68
C GLN A 6 11.38 -2.67 0.00
N VAL A 7 10.32 -3.13 -0.68
CA VAL A 7 9.52 -4.28 -0.22
C VAL A 7 10.35 -5.56 -0.28
N GLN A 8 11.11 -5.80 -1.34
CA GLN A 8 11.96 -6.98 -1.46
C GLN A 8 13.05 -6.99 -0.40
N ASP A 9 13.74 -5.87 -0.20
CA ASP A 9 14.82 -5.74 0.79
C ASP A 9 14.30 -5.97 2.22
N PHE A 10 13.17 -5.31 2.57
CA PHE A 10 12.53 -5.52 3.85
C PHE A 10 12.08 -6.98 4.02
N THR A 11 11.49 -7.59 2.98
CA THR A 11 11.04 -8.99 3.03
C THR A 11 12.21 -9.95 3.24
N ASN A 12 13.33 -9.72 2.54
CA ASN A 12 14.53 -10.54 2.68
C ASN A 12 15.10 -10.42 4.10
N CYS A 13 15.24 -9.21 4.63
CA CYS A 13 15.69 -9.02 6.02
C CYS A 13 14.76 -9.71 7.02
N CYS A 14 13.44 -9.63 6.83
CA CYS A 14 12.47 -10.28 7.72
C CYS A 14 12.62 -11.81 7.71
N LYS A 15 12.84 -12.41 6.53
CA LYS A 15 13.05 -13.85 6.38
C LYS A 15 14.34 -14.31 7.07
N ASP A 16 15.41 -13.54 6.96
CA ASP A 16 16.72 -13.89 7.54
C ASP A 16 16.75 -13.65 9.07
N SER A 17 16.06 -12.62 9.54
CA SER A 17 16.06 -12.23 10.96
C SER A 17 15.03 -12.97 11.82
N GLY A 18 14.00 -13.56 11.20
CA GLY A 18 12.91 -14.26 11.89
C GLY A 18 12.27 -13.39 12.98
N ILE A 19 12.15 -13.93 14.20
CA ILE A 19 11.54 -13.24 15.35
C ILE A 19 12.27 -11.91 15.68
N LEU A 20 13.57 -11.81 15.38
CA LEU A 20 14.37 -10.61 15.66
C LEU A 20 14.20 -9.50 14.61
N MET A 21 13.35 -9.70 13.58
CA MET A 21 13.15 -8.74 12.49
C MET A 21 12.80 -7.32 12.96
N VAL A 22 12.04 -7.17 14.06
CA VAL A 22 11.59 -5.86 14.55
C VAL A 22 12.76 -5.00 15.03
N VAL A 23 13.83 -5.65 15.50
CA VAL A 23 15.05 -4.97 15.97
C VAL A 23 16.06 -4.87 14.83
N LYS A 24 16.22 -5.92 14.03
CA LYS A 24 17.28 -6.01 13.00
C LYS A 24 16.94 -5.29 11.70
N CYS A 25 15.67 -5.25 11.29
CA CYS A 25 15.25 -4.73 9.98
C CYS A 25 14.74 -3.28 10.06
N GLN A 26 15.25 -2.48 10.99
CA GLN A 26 14.79 -1.11 11.21
C GLN A 26 15.16 -0.19 10.04
N GLU A 27 16.31 -0.43 9.41
CA GLU A 27 16.81 0.37 8.28
C GLU A 27 15.95 0.14 7.05
N GLU A 28 15.72 -1.12 6.66
CA GLU A 28 14.89 -1.50 5.52
C GLU A 28 13.44 -1.07 5.73
N ASN A 29 12.92 -1.20 6.96
CA ASN A 29 11.59 -0.69 7.32
C ASN A 29 11.51 0.84 7.18
N SER A 30 12.56 1.57 7.56
CA SER A 30 12.61 3.02 7.43
C SER A 30 12.66 3.44 5.96
N ALA A 31 13.46 2.76 5.14
CA ALA A 31 13.53 3.00 3.69
C ALA A 31 12.19 2.72 3.01
N LEU A 32 11.53 1.60 3.35
CA LEU A 32 10.19 1.28 2.85
C LEU A 32 9.16 2.32 3.27
N LYS A 33 9.16 2.74 4.53
CA LYS A 33 8.27 3.80 5.03
C LYS A 33 8.50 5.13 4.32
N GLN A 34 9.74 5.52 4.09
CA GLN A 34 10.06 6.75 3.37
C GLN A 34 9.52 6.70 1.94
N CYS A 35 9.75 5.59 1.23
CA CYS A 35 9.23 5.40 -0.12
C CYS A 35 7.70 5.52 -0.15
N LEU A 36 6.99 4.79 0.72
CA LEU A 36 5.52 4.82 0.77
C LEU A 36 4.97 6.20 1.18
N THR A 37 5.61 6.85 2.14
CA THR A 37 5.16 8.15 2.63
C THR A 37 5.32 9.22 1.57
N ALA A 38 6.40 9.19 0.78
CA ALA A 38 6.61 10.15 -0.32
C ALA A 38 5.41 10.20 -1.26
N TYR A 39 4.90 9.03 -1.66
CA TYR A 39 3.69 8.93 -2.49
C TYR A 39 2.41 9.32 -1.76
N TYR A 40 2.28 8.95 -0.48
CA TYR A 40 1.11 9.32 0.32
C TYR A 40 0.98 10.84 0.50
N SER A 41 2.11 11.54 0.61
CA SER A 41 2.16 13.00 0.70
C SER A 41 2.16 13.70 -0.66
N ASP A 42 2.15 12.96 -1.77
CA ASP A 42 2.10 13.56 -3.11
C ASP A 42 0.69 14.12 -3.38
N PRO A 43 0.55 15.46 -3.56
CA PRO A 43 -0.76 16.06 -3.82
C PRO A 43 -1.38 15.60 -5.14
N VAL A 44 -0.57 15.21 -6.13
CA VAL A 44 -1.06 14.68 -7.41
C VAL A 44 -1.76 13.34 -7.17
N PHE A 45 -1.08 12.44 -6.45
CA PHE A 45 -1.65 11.14 -6.08
C PHE A 45 -2.93 11.28 -5.25
N TYR A 46 -2.97 12.23 -4.33
CA TYR A 46 -4.18 12.51 -3.54
C TYR A 46 -5.37 12.93 -4.41
N GLU A 47 -5.16 13.85 -5.35
CA GLU A 47 -6.23 14.31 -6.24
C GLU A 47 -6.70 13.19 -7.18
N GLU A 48 -5.80 12.36 -7.70
CA GLU A 48 -6.18 11.16 -8.46
C GLU A 48 -7.08 10.22 -7.66
N CYS A 49 -6.68 9.87 -6.43
CA CYS A 49 -7.46 9.02 -5.54
C CYS A 49 -8.83 9.64 -5.22
N LYS A 50 -8.88 10.96 -5.01
CA LYS A 50 -10.11 11.70 -4.73
C LYS A 50 -11.05 11.67 -5.92
N MET A 51 -10.55 11.83 -7.14
CA MET A 51 -11.38 11.76 -8.35
C MET A 51 -11.93 10.35 -8.56
N GLU A 52 -11.13 9.31 -8.32
CA GLU A 52 -11.60 7.93 -8.34
C GLU A 52 -12.72 7.69 -7.32
N TYR A 53 -12.52 8.12 -6.06
CA TYR A 53 -13.53 8.01 -5.02
C TYR A 53 -14.84 8.76 -5.37
N LEU A 54 -14.73 9.98 -5.91
CA LEU A 54 -15.90 10.77 -6.29
C LEU A 54 -16.68 10.10 -7.42
N LYS A 55 -15.99 9.52 -8.40
CA LYS A 55 -16.61 8.77 -9.49
C LYS A 55 -17.34 7.53 -8.98
N GLU A 56 -16.70 6.72 -8.14
CA GLU A 56 -17.34 5.54 -7.52
C GLU A 56 -18.57 5.94 -6.70
N ARG A 57 -18.48 7.04 -5.95
CA ARG A 57 -19.58 7.57 -5.16
C ARG A 57 -20.74 8.06 -6.03
N GLU A 58 -20.45 8.67 -7.16
CA GLU A 58 -21.48 9.11 -8.12
C GLU A 58 -22.18 7.90 -8.76
N GLU A 59 -21.43 6.89 -9.17
CA GLU A 59 -21.98 5.63 -9.70
C GLU A 59 -22.87 4.92 -8.68
N PHE A 60 -22.43 4.86 -7.41
CA PHE A 60 -23.23 4.31 -6.32
C PHE A 60 -24.52 5.10 -6.10
N ARG A 61 -24.46 6.44 -6.16
CA ARG A 61 -25.66 7.29 -6.03
C ARG A 61 -26.65 7.10 -7.18
N LYS A 62 -26.16 6.85 -8.41
CA LYS A 62 -26.98 6.63 -9.60
C LYS A 62 -27.63 5.24 -9.63
N THR A 63 -26.88 4.21 -9.25
CA THR A 63 -27.26 2.81 -9.48
C THR A 63 -27.66 2.07 -8.21
N GLY A 64 -27.26 2.57 -7.04
CA GLY A 64 -27.37 1.85 -5.76
C GLY A 64 -26.41 0.67 -5.61
N ILE A 65 -25.56 0.39 -6.61
CA ILE A 65 -24.66 -0.76 -6.63
C ILE A 65 -23.24 -0.30 -6.29
N PRO A 66 -22.59 -0.86 -5.25
CA PRO A 66 -21.23 -0.48 -4.88
C PRO A 66 -20.23 -1.03 -5.91
N THR A 67 -19.41 -0.14 -6.51
CA THR A 67 -18.38 -0.49 -7.51
C THR A 67 -17.30 -1.40 -6.92
N LYS A 68 -16.93 -1.18 -5.65
CA LYS A 68 -16.00 -2.04 -4.92
C LYS A 68 -16.74 -3.22 -4.28
N LYS A 69 -16.66 -4.41 -4.90
CA LYS A 69 -16.48 -5.62 -4.07
C LYS A 69 -15.16 -5.38 -3.34
N ARG A 70 -15.19 -5.17 -2.01
CA ARG A 70 -13.95 -5.04 -1.18
C ARG A 70 -12.94 -6.01 -1.76
N LEU A 71 -11.89 -5.47 -2.39
CA LEU A 71 -10.94 -6.23 -3.17
C LEU A 71 -10.55 -7.47 -2.37
N GLN A 72 -10.63 -8.62 -3.04
CA GLN A 72 -10.22 -9.92 -2.52
C GLN A 72 -8.98 -9.71 -1.67
N LYS A 73 -9.02 -10.22 -0.42
CA LYS A 73 -7.89 -10.20 0.52
C LYS A 73 -6.62 -10.39 -0.31
N LEU A 74 -5.69 -9.43 -0.24
CA LEU A 74 -4.34 -9.61 -0.80
C LEU A 74 -3.93 -11.04 -0.44
N PRO A 75 -3.64 -11.93 -1.41
CA PRO A 75 -3.23 -13.27 -1.06
C PRO A 75 -2.00 -13.14 -0.18
N ILE A 76 -2.17 -13.47 1.09
CA ILE A 76 -1.08 -13.57 2.05
C ILE A 76 -0.32 -14.83 1.63
N SER A 77 0.59 -14.69 0.66
CA SER A 77 1.69 -15.63 0.56
C SER A 77 2.64 -15.26 1.69
N MET A 78 2.70 -16.12 2.70
CA MET A 78 3.89 -16.20 3.55
C MET A 78 5.06 -16.76 2.74
#